data_AF-A0A4Y9ZHV5-F1
#
_entry.id   AF-A0A4Y9ZHV5-F1
#
_cell.length_a   1.000
_cell.length_b   1.000
_cell.length_c   1.000
_cell.angle_alpha   90.00
_cell.angle_beta   90.00
_cell.angle_gamma   90.00
#
_symmetry.space_group_name_H-M   'P 1'
#
loop_
_entity.id
_entity.type
_entity.pdbx_description
1 polymer ?
#
loop_
_entity_poly.entity_id
_entity_poly.type
_entity_poly.pdbx_seq_one_letter_code
_entity_poly.pdbx_strand_id
1 'polypeptide(L)'
;MPELEEIEDELEEEEMQARIEDAVESGEVEPESEDGLVDEVAEMSANEQKELAKNVRPVRLVLGKLRKITFKTLHSTTILLPAWKSTLKDLGMKERIIPRDVST
;
A
#
# COMPACT_ATOMS: atom_id res chain seq x y z
N MET A 1 -5.53 -12.58 -18.27
CA MET A 1 -6.47 -11.44 -18.21
C MET A 1 -5.57 -10.25 -18.02
N PRO A 2 -5.13 -9.62 -19.12
CA PRO A 2 -3.99 -8.71 -19.15
C PRO A 2 -4.16 -7.50 -18.24
N GLU A 3 -5.40 -7.03 -18.08
CA GLU A 3 -5.76 -5.93 -17.16
C GLU A 3 -5.43 -6.20 -15.68
N LEU A 4 -5.17 -7.44 -15.27
CA LEU A 4 -4.84 -7.76 -13.87
C LEU A 4 -3.34 -7.81 -13.59
N GLU A 5 -2.51 -8.14 -14.59
CA GLU A 5 -1.05 -8.07 -14.47
C GLU A 5 -0.61 -6.60 -14.47
N GLU A 6 -1.18 -5.77 -15.34
CA GLU A 6 -0.93 -4.32 -15.34
C GLU A 6 -1.28 -3.67 -13.98
N ILE A 7 -2.33 -4.15 -13.31
CA ILE A 7 -2.71 -3.65 -11.97
C ILE A 7 -1.74 -4.11 -10.89
N GLU A 8 -1.17 -5.32 -11.01
CA GLU A 8 -0.21 -5.86 -10.05
C GLU A 8 1.14 -5.14 -10.20
N ASP A 9 1.57 -4.89 -11.43
CA ASP A 9 2.80 -4.14 -11.76
C ASP A 9 2.70 -2.67 -11.33
N GLU A 10 1.61 -1.98 -11.65
CA GLU A 10 1.41 -0.57 -11.28
C GLU A 10 1.28 -0.39 -9.75
N LEU A 11 0.78 -1.40 -9.04
CA LEU A 11 0.72 -1.41 -7.57
C LEU A 11 2.09 -1.69 -6.92
N GLU A 12 2.90 -2.58 -7.50
CA GLU A 12 4.27 -2.78 -7.03
C GLU A 12 5.11 -1.51 -7.21
N GLU A 13 4.95 -0.79 -8.32
CA GLU A 13 5.69 0.44 -8.60
C GLU A 13 5.32 1.58 -7.62
N GLU A 14 4.01 1.88 -7.44
CA GLU A 14 3.57 2.94 -6.51
C GLU A 14 3.98 2.65 -5.06
N GLU A 15 3.95 1.38 -4.67
CA GLU A 15 4.28 0.95 -3.31
C GLU A 15 5.79 0.89 -3.05
N MET A 16 6.57 0.44 -4.04
CA MET A 16 8.03 0.46 -3.98
C MET A 16 8.53 1.90 -3.87
N GLN A 17 7.93 2.82 -4.63
CA GLN A 17 8.25 4.23 -4.58
C GLN A 17 7.98 4.82 -3.18
N ALA A 18 6.79 4.56 -2.61
CA ALA A 18 6.43 5.04 -1.27
C ALA A 18 7.32 4.44 -0.17
N ARG A 19 7.71 3.16 -0.28
CA ARG A 19 8.60 2.50 0.69
C ARG A 19 10.04 2.99 0.59
N ILE A 20 10.53 3.26 -0.61
CA ILE A 20 11.86 3.83 -0.81
C ILE A 20 11.90 5.25 -0.22
N GLU A 21 10.87 6.04 -0.46
CA GLU A 21 10.77 7.39 0.10
C GLU A 21 10.76 7.35 1.64
N ASP A 22 9.96 6.47 2.25
CA ASP A 22 9.86 6.32 3.70
C ASP A 22 11.15 5.75 4.34
N ALA A 23 11.78 4.75 3.71
CA ALA A 23 13.02 4.13 4.22
C ALA A 23 14.25 5.05 4.06
N VAL A 24 14.28 5.89 3.03
CA VAL A 24 15.31 6.93 2.84
C VAL A 24 15.10 8.07 3.83
N GLU A 25 13.85 8.41 4.16
CA GLU A 25 13.51 9.41 5.17
C GLU A 25 13.79 8.91 6.60
N SER A 26 13.56 7.62 6.90
CA SER A 26 13.71 7.04 8.23
C SER A 26 15.14 6.54 8.56
N GLY A 27 15.97 6.26 7.54
CA GLY A 27 17.33 5.76 7.72
C GLY A 27 17.44 4.30 8.18
N GLU A 28 16.39 3.49 7.98
CA GLU A 28 16.22 2.15 8.57
C GLU A 28 16.92 0.97 7.88
N VAL A 29 17.57 1.15 6.73
CA VAL A 29 18.14 0.01 5.98
C VAL A 29 19.60 -0.30 6.34
N GLU A 30 19.79 -1.28 7.24
CA GLU A 30 20.92 -2.22 7.20
C GLU A 30 20.37 -3.62 6.81
N PRO A 31 21.02 -4.37 5.89
CA PRO A 31 20.52 -5.69 5.48
C PRO A 31 20.69 -6.72 6.61
N GLU A 32 19.57 -7.25 7.12
CA GLU A 32 19.56 -8.39 8.04
C GLU A 32 19.92 -9.68 7.27
N SER A 33 20.85 -10.48 7.80
CA SER A 33 21.31 -11.73 7.19
C SER A 33 20.28 -12.86 7.38
N GLU A 34 19.74 -13.40 6.28
CA GLU A 34 18.82 -14.57 6.22
C GLU A 34 19.51 -15.92 6.53
N ASP A 35 20.55 -15.96 7.37
CA ASP A 35 21.27 -17.20 7.65
C ASP A 35 20.38 -18.21 8.43
N GLY A 36 19.76 -19.15 7.69
CA GLY A 36 19.06 -20.32 8.26
C GLY A 36 17.61 -20.53 7.82
N LEU A 37 17.04 -19.69 6.95
CA LEU A 37 15.70 -19.88 6.38
C LEU A 37 15.77 -20.74 5.11
N VAL A 38 14.90 -21.74 4.99
CA VAL A 38 14.78 -22.59 3.80
C VAL A 38 13.58 -22.15 2.97
N ASP A 39 13.79 -21.87 1.69
CA ASP A 39 12.70 -21.59 0.74
C ASP A 39 12.06 -22.89 0.25
N GLU A 40 11.04 -23.34 0.99
CA GLU A 40 10.28 -24.55 0.66
C GLU A 40 9.60 -24.46 -0.72
N VAL A 41 9.32 -23.26 -1.23
CA VAL A 41 8.70 -23.07 -2.56
C VAL A 41 9.72 -23.38 -3.66
N ALA A 42 10.99 -23.01 -3.46
CA ALA A 42 12.08 -23.34 -4.37
C ALA A 42 12.36 -24.85 -4.45
N GLU A 43 12.06 -25.60 -3.39
CA GLU A 43 12.21 -27.06 -3.35
C GLU A 43 11.05 -27.84 -4.00
N MET A 44 9.90 -27.20 -4.22
CA MET A 44 8.74 -27.83 -4.86
C MET A 44 8.98 -28.11 -6.34
N SER A 45 8.29 -29.12 -6.87
CA SER A 45 8.27 -29.34 -8.32
C SER A 45 7.53 -28.23 -9.06
N ALA A 46 7.84 -28.03 -10.35
CA ALA A 46 7.19 -27.01 -11.17
C ALA A 46 5.66 -27.15 -11.23
N ASN A 47 5.14 -28.38 -11.11
CA ASN A 47 3.69 -28.62 -11.08
C ASN A 47 3.06 -28.18 -9.76
N GLU A 48 3.72 -28.45 -8.64
CA GLU A 48 3.28 -28.05 -7.30
C GLU A 48 3.34 -26.53 -7.13
N GLN A 49 4.42 -25.89 -7.58
CA GLN A 49 4.53 -24.43 -7.61
C GLN A 49 3.40 -23.80 -8.42
N LYS A 50 3.06 -24.37 -9.58
CA LYS A 50 1.98 -23.86 -10.43
C LYS A 50 0.60 -24.00 -9.81
N GLU A 51 0.29 -25.14 -9.20
CA GLU A 51 -0.98 -25.32 -8.50
C GLU A 51 -1.06 -24.46 -7.23
N LEU A 52 0.04 -24.32 -6.48
CA LEU A 52 0.11 -23.39 -5.36
C LEU A 52 -0.15 -21.95 -5.82
N ALA A 53 0.55 -21.47 -6.86
CA ALA A 53 0.37 -20.13 -7.42
C ALA A 53 -1.08 -19.86 -7.82
N LYS A 54 -1.72 -20.84 -8.46
CA LYS A 54 -3.14 -20.76 -8.84
C LYS A 54 -4.06 -20.69 -7.62
N ASN A 55 -3.77 -21.45 -6.57
CA ASN A 55 -4.59 -21.49 -5.35
C ASN A 55 -4.43 -20.25 -4.48
N VAL A 56 -3.23 -19.67 -4.41
CA VAL A 56 -2.96 -18.45 -3.61
C VAL A 56 -3.32 -17.16 -4.35
N ARG A 57 -3.41 -17.19 -5.68
CA ARG A 57 -3.81 -16.05 -6.52
C ARG A 57 -5.05 -15.30 -6.00
N PRO A 58 -6.21 -15.95 -5.72
CA PRO A 58 -7.37 -15.23 -5.21
C PRO A 58 -7.11 -14.52 -3.87
N VAL A 59 -6.30 -15.11 -2.99
CA VAL A 59 -5.94 -14.52 -1.69
C VAL A 59 -5.05 -13.29 -1.90
N ARG A 60 -4.02 -13.39 -2.75
CA ARG A 60 -3.16 -12.25 -3.12
C ARG A 60 -3.97 -11.07 -3.66
N LEU A 61 -4.93 -11.35 -4.54
CA LEU A 61 -5.81 -10.32 -5.11
C LEU A 61 -6.67 -9.61 -4.05
N VAL A 62 -7.22 -10.36 -3.09
CA VAL A 62 -8.01 -9.78 -2.01
C VAL A 62 -7.13 -8.93 -1.09
N LEU A 63 -5.94 -9.40 -0.76
CA LEU A 63 -4.98 -8.67 0.07
C LEU A 63 -4.55 -7.35 -0.60
N GLY A 64 -4.26 -7.36 -1.91
CA GLY A 64 -3.95 -6.13 -2.66
C GLY A 64 -5.10 -5.12 -2.64
N LYS A 65 -6.34 -5.57 -2.81
CA LYS A 65 -7.52 -4.70 -2.72
C LYS A 65 -7.76 -4.15 -1.32
N LEU A 66 -7.63 -4.98 -0.29
CA LEU A 66 -7.75 -4.55 1.10
C LEU A 66 -6.71 -3.49 1.43
N ARG A 67 -5.46 -3.72 1.04
CA ARG A 67 -4.38 -2.76 1.23
C ARG A 67 -4.66 -1.43 0.52
N LYS A 68 -5.14 -1.45 -0.72
CA LYS A 68 -5.53 -0.24 -1.47
C LYS A 68 -6.66 0.53 -0.78
N ILE A 69 -7.67 -0.17 -0.28
CA ILE A 69 -8.77 0.45 0.48
C ILE A 69 -8.21 1.09 1.75
N THR A 70 -7.42 0.34 2.53
CA THR A 70 -6.82 0.85 3.76
C THR A 70 -5.92 2.06 3.50
N PHE A 71 -5.06 2.03 2.49
CA PHE A 71 -4.22 3.17 2.10
C PHE A 71 -5.07 4.38 1.73
N LYS A 72 -6.08 4.20 0.87
CA LYS A 72 -6.99 5.28 0.47
C LYS A 72 -7.84 5.80 1.61
N THR A 73 -8.17 4.97 2.60
CA THR A 73 -8.90 5.35 3.81
C THR A 73 -7.99 6.13 4.75
N LEU A 74 -6.76 5.67 4.97
CA LEU A 74 -5.76 6.31 5.83
C LEU A 74 -5.38 7.70 5.29
N HIS A 75 -5.17 7.81 3.98
CA HIS A 75 -4.82 9.05 3.30
C HIS A 75 -6.05 9.79 2.74
N SER A 76 -7.27 9.35 3.06
CA SER A 76 -8.48 10.05 2.64
C SER A 76 -8.66 11.29 3.49
N THR A 77 -8.58 12.45 2.83
CA THR A 77 -9.04 13.70 3.44
C THR A 77 -10.55 13.70 3.71
N THR A 78 -11.31 12.67 3.32
CA THR A 78 -12.78 12.64 3.46
C THR A 78 -13.33 12.47 4.88
N ILE A 79 -12.55 12.05 5.88
CA ILE A 79 -12.98 12.14 7.29
C ILE A 79 -12.64 13.52 7.87
N LEU A 80 -11.43 13.99 7.58
CA LEU A 80 -10.92 15.25 8.10
C LEU A 80 -11.59 16.46 7.45
N LEU A 81 -12.02 16.38 6.19
CA LEU A 81 -12.59 17.51 5.46
C LEU A 81 -14.00 17.87 5.96
N PRO A 82 -14.95 16.94 6.17
CA PRO A 82 -16.22 17.24 6.83
C PRO A 82 -16.03 17.77 8.25
N ALA A 83 -15.12 17.18 9.03
CA ALA A 83 -14.80 17.64 10.39
C ALA A 83 -14.22 19.06 10.37
N TRP A 84 -13.25 19.34 9.50
CA TRP A 84 -12.66 20.67 9.29
C TRP A 84 -13.69 21.70 8.86
N LYS A 85 -14.57 21.35 7.92
CA LYS A 85 -15.68 22.23 7.50
C LYS A 85 -16.64 22.53 8.66
N SER A 86 -16.94 21.53 9.52
CA SER A 86 -17.73 21.74 10.74
C SER A 86 -17.03 22.72 11.68
N THR A 87 -15.74 22.53 11.95
CA THR A 87 -14.95 23.41 12.81
C THR A 87 -14.89 24.85 12.28
N LEU A 88 -14.69 25.05 10.98
CA LEU A 88 -14.71 26.38 10.37
C LEU A 88 -16.06 27.07 10.52
N LYS A 89 -17.15 26.31 10.38
CA LYS A 89 -18.51 26.82 10.57
C LYS A 89 -18.74 27.24 12.03
N ASP A 90 -18.31 26.41 12.99
CA ASP A 90 -18.45 26.69 14.42
C ASP A 90 -17.64 27.93 14.85
N LEU A 91 -16.51 28.18 14.19
CA LEU A 91 -15.65 29.36 14.39
C LEU A 91 -16.09 30.60 13.59
N GLY A 92 -17.18 30.52 12.81
CA GLY A 92 -17.62 31.62 11.93
C GLY A 92 -16.64 31.98 10.82
N MET A 93 -15.74 31.07 10.47
CA MET A 93 -14.75 31.24 9.41
C MET A 93 -15.32 30.86 8.05
N LYS A 94 -14.80 31.50 6.99
CA LYS A 94 -15.13 31.12 5.62
C LYS A 94 -14.67 29.69 5.36
N GLU A 95 -15.53 28.86 4.77
CA GLU A 95 -15.20 27.49 4.39
C GLU A 95 -13.98 27.45 3.47
N ARG A 96 -12.97 26.66 3.84
CA ARG A 96 -11.74 26.42 3.06
C ARG A 96 -11.35 24.95 3.14
N ILE A 97 -10.64 24.48 2.11
CA ILE A 97 -10.09 23.12 2.08
C ILE A 97 -9.03 23.00 3.18
N ILE A 98 -8.98 21.85 3.85
CA ILE A 98 -7.97 21.58 4.87
C ILE A 98 -6.57 21.71 4.23
N PRO A 99 -5.63 22.47 4.82
CA PRO A 99 -4.27 22.53 4.31
C PRO A 99 -3.71 21.11 4.20
N ARG A 100 -3.15 20.77 3.04
CA ARG A 100 -2.38 19.54 2.90
C ARG A 100 -1.04 19.76 3.58
N ASP A 101 -0.61 18.79 4.37
CA ASP A 101 0.75 18.78 4.89
C ASP A 101 1.69 18.41 3.74
N VAL A 102 2.09 19.44 3.00
CA VAL A 102 3.09 19.34 1.93
C VAL A 102 4.18 20.34 2.28
N SER A 103 5.38 19.83 2.57
CA SER A 103 6.55 20.67 2.80
C SER A 103 6.79 21.52 1.55
N THR A 104 6.78 22.85 1.72
CA THR A 104 7.19 23.83 0.70
C THR A 104 8.62 24.28 0.91
#